data_AF-A1DYX0-F1
#
_entry.id   AF-A1DYX0-F1
#
_cell.length_a   1.000
_cell.length_b   1.000
_cell.length_c   1.000
_cell.angle_alpha   90.00
_cell.angle_beta   90.00
_cell.angle_gamma   90.00
#
_symmetry.space_group_name_H-M   'P 1'
#
loop_
_entity.id
_entity.type
_entity.pdbx_description
1 polymer ?
#
loop_
_entity_poly.entity_id
_entity_poly.type
_entity_poly.pdbx_seq_one_letter_code
_entity_poly.pdbx_strand_id
1 'polypeptide(L)'
;CKAVEFDIRLTKDDKIIIFHDHNFKRIGNLNRGVKTLTYDEITKIPYFVENPLATPILFEVFMDRYLDQYEMINVEIKPDHYTEDELDIIFNAIKKYCNKGVEIIVSSFSPVVLKEILKRKGNYYKSGYLFEKMSQFDVELGKKFDFLHPPITLLKKQSNCELFKKLNIPLNVWTFKKM
;
A
#
# COMPACT_ATOMS: atom_id res chain seq x y z
N CYS A 1 -10.76 -9.67 12.20
CA CYS A 1 -9.57 -10.12 11.44
C CYS A 1 -8.34 -9.63 12.20
N LYS A 2 -7.26 -10.43 12.32
CA LYS A 2 -6.03 -10.03 13.02
C LYS A 2 -5.06 -9.22 12.15
N ALA A 3 -5.34 -9.12 10.85
CA ALA A 3 -4.56 -8.32 9.90
C ALA A 3 -5.47 -7.39 9.11
N VAL A 4 -4.90 -6.28 8.63
CA VAL A 4 -5.56 -5.34 7.72
C VAL A 4 -4.60 -4.93 6.60
N GLU A 5 -5.16 -4.62 5.44
CA GLU A 5 -4.45 -4.06 4.30
C GLU A 5 -5.16 -2.78 3.89
N PHE A 6 -4.38 -1.78 3.49
CA PHE A 6 -4.91 -0.55 2.91
C PHE A 6 -3.89 0.18 2.04
N ASP A 7 -4.42 0.99 1.15
CA ASP A 7 -3.67 1.82 0.23
C ASP A 7 -3.44 3.22 0.78
N ILE A 8 -2.25 3.78 0.58
CA ILE A 8 -1.95 5.17 0.89
C ILE A 8 -1.57 5.99 -0.33
N ARG A 9 -1.94 7.27 -0.29
CA ARG A 9 -1.59 8.31 -1.27
C ARG A 9 -1.29 9.62 -0.57
N LEU A 10 -0.56 10.50 -1.26
CA LEU A 10 -0.19 11.82 -0.77
C LEU A 10 -1.09 12.90 -1.39
N THR A 11 -1.54 13.86 -0.59
CA THR A 11 -2.29 15.04 -1.07
C THR A 11 -1.32 16.14 -1.55
N LYS A 12 -1.87 17.23 -2.07
CA LYS A 12 -1.09 18.41 -2.51
C LYS A 12 -0.32 19.09 -1.36
N ASP A 13 -0.84 18.99 -0.14
CA ASP A 13 -0.27 19.55 1.10
C ASP A 13 0.43 18.48 1.95
N ASP A 14 0.97 17.46 1.29
CA ASP A 14 1.79 16.39 1.86
C ASP A 14 1.13 15.61 3.00
N LYS A 15 -0.21 15.52 3.00
CA LYS A 15 -0.94 14.64 3.93
C LYS A 15 -1.07 13.25 3.33
N ILE A 16 -0.78 12.23 4.14
CA ILE A 16 -0.94 10.84 3.74
C ILE A 16 -2.37 10.42 4.07
N ILE A 17 -3.15 10.10 3.04
CA ILE A 17 -4.52 9.60 3.17
C ILE A 17 -4.57 8.11 2.85
N ILE A 18 -5.51 7.40 3.47
CA ILE A 18 -5.87 6.03 3.11
C ILE A 18 -6.86 6.07 1.95
N PHE A 19 -6.41 5.78 0.73
CA PHE A 19 -7.23 5.87 -0.48
C PHE A 19 -6.64 5.10 -1.68
N HIS A 20 -7.47 4.26 -2.31
CA HIS A 20 -7.04 3.37 -3.40
C HIS A 20 -6.80 4.11 -4.73
N ASP A 21 -7.76 4.94 -5.17
CA ASP A 21 -7.78 5.47 -6.53
C ASP A 21 -6.86 6.68 -6.72
N HIS A 22 -6.34 6.87 -7.92
CA HIS A 22 -5.53 8.05 -8.25
C HIS A 22 -6.35 9.36 -8.23
N ASN A 23 -7.68 9.28 -8.35
CA ASN A 23 -8.58 10.44 -8.37
C ASN A 23 -9.91 10.15 -7.67
N PHE A 24 -10.70 11.20 -7.48
CA PHE A 24 -12.02 11.13 -6.83
C PHE A 24 -13.17 10.82 -7.82
N LYS A 25 -12.87 10.25 -8.99
CA LYS A 25 -13.90 10.04 -10.02
C LYS A 25 -14.89 8.94 -9.61
N ARG A 26 -14.37 7.80 -9.14
CA ARG A 26 -15.20 6.67 -8.69
C ARG A 26 -15.85 6.93 -7.34
N ILE A 27 -15.11 7.55 -6.42
CA ILE A 27 -15.57 7.93 -5.08
C ILE A 27 -15.38 9.44 -4.96
N GLY A 28 -16.46 10.19 -4.86
CA GLY A 28 -16.42 11.66 -4.81
C GLY A 28 -17.06 12.36 -6.02
N ASN A 29 -17.31 11.61 -7.11
CA ASN A 29 -17.84 12.13 -8.37
C ASN A 29 -17.09 13.36 -8.91
N LEU A 30 -15.78 13.41 -8.67
CA LEU A 30 -14.92 14.53 -9.04
C LEU A 30 -13.67 14.04 -9.78
N ASN A 31 -13.51 14.43 -11.04
CA ASN A 31 -12.36 14.03 -11.86
C ASN A 31 -11.09 14.86 -11.54
N ARG A 32 -10.65 14.83 -10.28
CA ARG A 32 -9.43 15.49 -9.78
C ARG A 32 -8.52 14.48 -9.10
N GLY A 33 -7.23 14.53 -9.42
CA GLY A 33 -6.23 13.65 -8.82
C GLY A 33 -5.96 13.99 -7.36
N VAL A 34 -5.63 12.98 -6.55
CA VAL A 34 -5.36 13.15 -5.11
C VAL A 34 -4.26 14.19 -4.86
N LYS A 35 -3.13 14.11 -5.57
CA LYS A 35 -2.02 15.07 -5.48
C LYS A 35 -2.34 16.49 -5.95
N THR A 36 -3.54 16.73 -6.49
CA THR A 36 -3.95 18.06 -7.00
C THR A 36 -4.80 18.86 -6.02
N LEU A 37 -5.14 18.28 -4.87
CA LEU A 37 -6.00 18.87 -3.83
C LEU A 37 -5.34 18.77 -2.46
N THR A 38 -5.50 19.78 -1.62
CA THR A 38 -5.14 19.69 -0.19
C THR A 38 -6.11 18.78 0.54
N TYR A 39 -5.75 18.28 1.72
CA TYR A 39 -6.66 17.47 2.52
C TYR A 39 -7.95 18.24 2.87
N ASP A 40 -7.85 19.51 3.22
CA ASP A 40 -9.01 20.38 3.48
C ASP A 40 -9.93 20.49 2.26
N GLU A 41 -9.39 20.70 1.06
CA GLU A 41 -10.16 20.71 -0.19
C GLU A 41 -10.85 19.36 -0.46
N ILE A 42 -10.17 18.25 -0.16
CA ILE A 42 -10.74 16.89 -0.30
C ILE A 42 -11.94 16.73 0.63
N THR A 43 -11.82 17.10 1.91
CA THR A 43 -12.94 16.96 2.87
C THR A 43 -14.19 17.78 2.50
N LYS A 44 -14.02 18.80 1.64
CA LYS A 44 -15.10 19.68 1.16
C LYS A 44 -15.73 19.22 -0.15
N ILE A 45 -15.28 18.11 -0.74
CA ILE A 45 -15.94 17.51 -1.91
C ILE A 45 -17.39 17.16 -1.50
N PRO A 46 -18.42 17.56 -2.28
CA PRO A 46 -19.82 17.41 -1.89
C PRO A 46 -20.19 16.00 -1.39
N TYR A 47 -19.70 14.97 -2.08
CA TYR A 47 -19.91 13.58 -1.68
C TYR A 47 -19.40 13.26 -0.26
N PHE A 48 -18.23 13.77 0.14
CA PHE A 48 -17.66 13.52 1.47
C PHE A 48 -18.34 14.38 2.56
N VAL A 49 -18.82 15.57 2.21
CA VAL A 49 -19.67 16.37 3.10
C VAL A 49 -20.99 15.66 3.38
N GLU A 50 -21.63 15.10 2.34
CA GLU A 50 -22.87 14.32 2.44
C GLU A 50 -22.64 12.94 3.08
N ASN A 51 -21.44 12.37 2.95
CA ASN A 51 -21.07 11.05 3.45
C ASN A 51 -19.79 11.13 4.29
N PRO A 52 -19.80 11.71 5.50
CA PRO A 52 -18.58 11.95 6.29
C PRO A 52 -17.77 10.68 6.57
N LEU A 53 -18.44 9.53 6.73
CA LEU A 53 -17.79 8.23 6.95
C LEU A 53 -17.02 7.70 5.74
N ALA A 54 -17.28 8.23 4.54
CA ALA A 54 -16.57 7.88 3.31
C ALA A 54 -15.34 8.77 3.07
N THR A 55 -15.15 9.82 3.87
CA THR A 55 -14.00 10.72 3.76
C THR A 55 -12.70 9.92 3.97
N PRO A 56 -11.71 10.05 3.07
CA PRO A 56 -10.43 9.39 3.25
C PRO A 56 -9.81 9.78 4.59
N ILE A 57 -9.51 8.79 5.43
CA ILE A 57 -8.87 9.03 6.73
C ILE A 57 -7.38 9.30 6.54
N LEU A 58 -6.81 10.16 7.38
CA LEU A 58 -5.35 10.32 7.45
C LEU A 58 -4.70 9.03 7.98
N PHE A 59 -3.61 8.62 7.35
CA PHE A 59 -2.84 7.44 7.74
C PHE A 59 -2.49 7.45 9.23
N GLU A 60 -1.94 8.56 9.74
CA GLU A 60 -1.57 8.66 11.15
C GLU A 60 -2.77 8.54 12.09
N VAL A 61 -3.93 9.11 11.71
CA VAL A 61 -5.15 9.00 12.53
C VAL A 61 -5.64 7.55 12.60
N PHE A 62 -5.53 6.80 11.51
CA PHE A 62 -5.82 5.36 11.52
C PHE A 62 -4.84 4.62 12.43
N MET A 63 -3.54 4.85 12.26
CA MET A 63 -2.51 4.15 13.01
C MET A 63 -2.59 4.45 14.51
N ASP A 64 -2.73 5.72 14.91
CA ASP A 64 -2.85 6.11 16.32
C ASP A 64 -4.08 5.48 17.01
N ARG A 65 -5.16 5.22 16.27
CA ARG A 65 -6.41 4.71 16.84
C ARG A 65 -6.53 3.19 16.81
N TYR A 66 -6.00 2.55 15.78
CA TYR A 66 -6.33 1.15 15.46
C TYR A 66 -5.13 0.21 15.42
N LEU A 67 -3.88 0.71 15.56
CA LEU A 67 -2.66 -0.12 15.49
C LEU A 67 -2.77 -1.37 16.38
N ASP A 68 -3.11 -1.19 17.66
CA ASP A 68 -3.13 -2.27 18.67
C ASP A 68 -4.28 -3.28 18.46
N GLN A 69 -5.14 -3.08 17.46
CA GLN A 69 -6.18 -4.05 17.10
C GLN A 69 -5.69 -5.13 16.11
N TYR A 70 -4.47 -4.98 15.59
CA TYR A 70 -3.91 -5.84 14.57
C TYR A 70 -2.57 -6.44 14.99
N GLU A 71 -2.31 -7.66 14.52
CA GLU A 71 -0.99 -8.29 14.60
C GLU A 71 -0.14 -7.96 13.37
N MET A 72 -0.78 -7.63 12.24
CA MET A 72 -0.12 -7.32 10.97
C MET A 72 -0.88 -6.26 10.17
N ILE A 73 -0.16 -5.33 9.56
CA ILE A 73 -0.70 -4.30 8.67
C ILE A 73 0.11 -4.28 7.37
N ASN A 74 -0.55 -4.48 6.23
CA ASN A 74 0.06 -4.22 4.92
C ASN A 74 -0.32 -2.82 4.44
N VAL A 75 0.67 -1.94 4.31
CA VAL A 75 0.53 -0.59 3.77
C VAL A 75 0.98 -0.60 2.32
N GLU A 76 0.05 -0.53 1.37
CA GLU A 76 0.38 -0.37 -0.05
C GLU A 76 0.63 1.11 -0.36
N ILE A 77 1.85 1.46 -0.77
CA ILE A 77 2.13 2.76 -1.37
C ILE A 77 1.71 2.68 -2.84
N LYS A 78 0.59 3.33 -3.17
CA LYS A 78 0.08 3.30 -4.54
C LYS A 78 1.02 4.02 -5.51
N PRO A 79 1.11 3.59 -6.78
CA PRO A 79 1.90 4.30 -7.78
C PRO A 79 1.45 5.76 -7.96
N ASP A 80 2.44 6.65 -7.99
CA ASP A 80 2.33 8.07 -8.31
C ASP A 80 3.72 8.62 -8.70
N HIS A 81 3.79 9.88 -9.13
CA HIS A 81 5.04 10.60 -9.37
C HIS A 81 5.53 11.24 -8.07
N TYR A 82 6.22 10.46 -7.23
CA TYR A 82 6.79 10.96 -5.98
C TYR A 82 8.18 11.57 -6.18
N THR A 83 8.43 12.71 -5.53
CA THR A 83 9.79 13.23 -5.30
C THR A 83 10.46 12.46 -4.15
N GLU A 84 11.78 12.61 -4.00
CA GLU A 84 12.48 12.02 -2.84
C GLU A 84 11.96 12.59 -1.51
N ASP A 85 11.64 13.89 -1.45
CA ASP A 85 11.09 14.52 -0.24
C ASP A 85 9.70 13.96 0.12
N GLU A 86 8.86 13.72 -0.89
CA GLU A 86 7.54 13.11 -0.67
C GLU A 86 7.66 11.64 -0.20
N LEU A 87 8.66 10.91 -0.72
CA LEU A 87 8.97 9.57 -0.23
C LEU A 87 9.52 9.61 1.21
N ASP A 88 10.36 10.59 1.54
CA ASP A 88 10.82 10.81 2.92
C ASP A 88 9.64 10.99 3.87
N ILE A 89 8.65 11.82 3.51
CA ILE A 89 7.42 12.02 4.28
C ILE A 89 6.69 10.71 4.51
N ILE A 90 6.45 9.93 3.44
CA ILE A 90 5.74 8.66 3.51
C ILE A 90 6.47 7.65 4.40
N PHE A 91 7.76 7.42 4.14
CA PHE A 91 8.54 6.41 4.87
C PHE A 91 8.80 6.81 6.32
N ASN A 92 8.96 8.11 6.64
CA ASN A 92 9.10 8.56 8.01
C ASN A 92 7.80 8.38 8.80
N ALA A 93 6.64 8.65 8.17
CA ALA A 93 5.35 8.39 8.79
C ALA A 93 5.15 6.88 9.07
N ILE A 94 5.51 5.99 8.14
CA ILE A 94 5.44 4.54 8.35
C ILE A 94 6.36 4.12 9.52
N LYS A 95 7.61 4.59 9.53
CA LYS A 95 8.61 4.24 10.55
C LYS A 95 8.18 4.61 11.97
N LYS A 96 7.39 5.68 12.16
CA LYS A 96 6.84 6.10 13.46
C LYS A 96 6.01 5.00 14.14
N TYR A 97 5.43 4.09 13.37
CA TYR A 97 4.57 3.01 13.89
C TYR A 97 5.23 1.63 13.88
N CYS A 98 6.45 1.51 13.35
CA CYS A 98 7.24 0.29 13.39
C CYS A 98 7.72 -0.04 14.82
N ASN A 99 8.05 -1.32 15.07
CA ASN A 99 8.57 -1.81 16.35
C ASN A 99 7.63 -1.62 17.56
N LYS A 100 6.31 -1.52 17.32
CA LYS A 100 5.28 -1.38 18.35
C LYS A 100 4.49 -2.67 18.60
N GLY A 101 5.09 -3.83 18.34
CA GLY A 101 4.44 -5.14 18.51
C GLY A 101 3.50 -5.56 17.36
N VAL A 102 3.39 -4.74 16.31
CA VAL A 102 2.62 -5.04 15.08
C VAL A 102 3.59 -5.21 13.91
N GLU A 103 3.41 -6.25 13.11
CA GLU A 103 4.20 -6.45 11.89
C GLU A 103 3.70 -5.52 10.77
N ILE A 104 4.51 -4.55 10.39
CA ILE A 104 4.22 -3.66 9.26
C ILE A 104 4.88 -4.23 8.00
N ILE A 105 4.08 -4.47 6.97
CA ILE A 105 4.52 -4.80 5.61
C ILE A 105 4.31 -3.57 4.74
N VAL A 106 5.33 -3.15 4.00
CA VAL A 106 5.21 -2.07 3.00
C VAL A 106 5.31 -2.67 1.62
N SER A 107 4.32 -2.41 0.79
CA SER A 107 4.22 -2.98 -0.56
C SER A 107 3.89 -1.94 -1.62
N SER A 108 4.16 -2.24 -2.89
CA SER A 108 3.78 -1.38 -4.02
C SER A 108 3.84 -2.13 -5.35
N PHE A 109 3.03 -1.72 -6.32
CA PHE A 109 3.19 -2.12 -7.73
C PHE A 109 4.23 -1.28 -8.49
N SER A 110 4.67 -0.14 -7.95
CA SER A 110 5.57 0.77 -8.66
C SER A 110 7.02 0.27 -8.58
N PRO A 111 7.71 0.03 -9.72
CA PRO A 111 9.12 -0.37 -9.71
C PRO A 111 10.05 0.63 -9.02
N VAL A 112 9.72 1.93 -9.06
CA VAL A 112 10.47 2.97 -8.37
C VAL A 112 10.28 2.83 -6.86
N VAL A 113 9.02 2.74 -6.41
CA VAL A 113 8.70 2.60 -4.98
C VAL A 113 9.25 1.28 -4.42
N LEU A 114 9.23 0.18 -5.18
CA LEU A 114 9.82 -1.10 -4.78
C LEU A 114 11.32 -0.98 -4.45
N LYS A 115 12.08 -0.22 -5.25
CA LYS A 115 13.50 0.05 -4.96
C LYS A 115 13.66 0.86 -3.68
N GLU A 116 12.82 1.88 -3.49
CA GLU A 116 12.83 2.72 -2.30
C GLU A 116 12.42 1.97 -1.03
N ILE A 117 11.46 1.04 -1.13
CA ILE A 117 11.08 0.11 -0.05
C ILE A 117 12.31 -0.64 0.44
N LEU A 118 13.07 -1.28 -0.47
CA LEU A 118 14.29 -2.03 -0.10
C LEU A 118 15.39 -1.13 0.47
N LYS A 119 15.61 0.03 -0.14
CA LYS A 119 16.62 1.03 0.30
C LYS A 119 16.35 1.56 1.70
N ARG A 120 15.07 1.74 2.07
CA ARG A 120 14.65 2.41 3.31
C ARG A 120 14.22 1.44 4.42
N LYS A 121 14.15 0.12 4.14
CA LYS A 121 13.58 -0.90 5.03
C LYS A 121 14.27 -1.02 6.39
N GLY A 122 15.61 -1.09 6.40
CA GLY A 122 16.38 -1.37 7.61
C GLY A 122 15.79 -2.54 8.43
N ASN A 123 15.66 -2.35 9.74
CA ASN A 123 14.93 -3.25 10.65
C ASN A 123 13.53 -2.70 11.01
N TYR A 124 12.98 -1.78 10.22
CA TYR A 124 11.74 -1.09 10.56
C TYR A 124 10.48 -1.85 10.13
N TYR A 125 10.46 -2.35 8.89
CA TYR A 125 9.29 -3.01 8.31
C TYR A 125 9.69 -4.17 7.40
N LYS A 126 8.73 -5.04 7.10
CA LYS A 126 8.84 -6.08 6.09
C LYS A 126 8.48 -5.52 4.71
N SER A 127 9.08 -6.07 3.67
CA SER A 127 8.93 -5.60 2.29
C SER A 127 8.07 -6.57 1.48
N GLY A 128 7.07 -6.04 0.76
CA GLY A 128 6.19 -6.80 -0.12
C GLY A 128 6.30 -6.39 -1.59
N TYR A 129 6.57 -7.34 -2.49
CA TYR A 129 6.58 -7.09 -3.93
C TYR A 129 5.22 -7.43 -4.54
N LEU A 130 4.42 -6.41 -4.87
CA LEU A 130 3.16 -6.56 -5.61
C LEU A 130 3.40 -6.55 -7.12
N PHE A 131 2.74 -7.48 -7.81
CA PHE A 131 2.71 -7.58 -9.27
C PHE A 131 1.43 -8.28 -9.70
N GLU A 132 0.89 -7.93 -10.87
CA GLU A 132 -0.35 -8.50 -11.39
C GLU A 132 -0.09 -9.65 -12.37
N LYS A 133 1.01 -9.55 -13.13
CA LYS A 133 1.37 -10.48 -14.20
C LYS A 133 2.79 -10.98 -14.01
N MET A 134 3.07 -12.22 -14.43
CA MET A 134 4.43 -12.76 -14.40
C MET A 134 5.43 -11.91 -15.21
N SER A 135 4.99 -11.22 -16.26
CA SER A 135 5.84 -10.32 -17.05
C SER A 135 6.33 -9.09 -16.28
N GLN A 136 5.72 -8.78 -15.13
CA GLN A 136 6.12 -7.68 -14.23
C GLN A 136 6.98 -8.17 -13.06
N PHE A 137 7.06 -9.49 -12.87
CA PHE A 137 7.79 -10.10 -11.77
C PHE A 137 9.24 -10.35 -12.17
N ASP A 138 10.14 -9.53 -11.65
CA ASP A 138 11.57 -9.77 -11.70
C ASP A 138 11.96 -10.71 -10.55
N VAL A 139 12.42 -11.91 -10.90
CA VAL A 139 12.78 -12.96 -9.94
C VAL A 139 13.95 -12.56 -9.05
N GLU A 140 14.98 -11.92 -9.59
CA GLU A 140 16.18 -11.56 -8.83
C GLU A 140 15.91 -10.37 -7.91
N LEU A 141 15.09 -9.43 -8.34
CA LEU A 141 14.58 -8.39 -7.45
C LEU A 141 13.66 -8.98 -6.38
N GLY A 142 12.76 -9.89 -6.76
CA GLY A 142 11.81 -10.57 -5.87
C GLY A 142 12.47 -11.26 -4.69
N LYS A 143 13.61 -11.92 -4.91
CA LYS A 143 14.42 -12.58 -3.85
C LYS A 143 14.90 -11.64 -2.73
N LYS A 144 14.87 -10.33 -2.94
CA LYS A 144 15.28 -9.33 -1.95
C LYS A 144 14.15 -8.91 -1.01
N PHE A 145 12.90 -9.28 -1.33
CA PHE A 145 11.71 -8.95 -0.55
C PHE A 145 11.41 -10.02 0.49
N ASP A 146 10.77 -9.61 1.59
CA ASP A 146 10.33 -10.52 2.65
C ASP A 146 9.07 -11.30 2.23
N PHE A 147 8.21 -10.68 1.40
CA PHE A 147 6.99 -11.26 0.85
C PHE A 147 6.85 -11.00 -0.66
N LEU A 148 6.28 -11.96 -1.38
CA LEU A 148 5.76 -11.75 -2.74
C LEU A 148 4.24 -11.68 -2.70
N HIS A 149 3.66 -10.75 -3.45
CA HIS A 149 2.21 -10.52 -3.46
C HIS A 149 1.64 -10.76 -4.87
N PRO A 150 1.57 -12.01 -5.36
CA PRO A 150 0.94 -12.34 -6.63
C PRO A 150 -0.59 -12.40 -6.49
N PRO A 151 -1.36 -12.16 -7.58
CA PRO A 151 -2.77 -12.48 -7.54
C PRO A 151 -2.99 -14.00 -7.61
N ILE A 152 -4.06 -14.48 -7.01
CA ILE A 152 -4.50 -15.88 -6.96
C ILE A 152 -4.63 -16.49 -8.35
N THR A 153 -4.94 -15.67 -9.34
CA THR A 153 -5.02 -16.08 -10.75
C THR A 153 -3.69 -16.63 -11.26
N LEU A 154 -2.55 -16.10 -10.80
CA LEU A 154 -1.23 -16.64 -11.17
C LEU A 154 -0.96 -18.00 -10.52
N LEU A 155 -1.54 -18.27 -9.35
CA LEU A 155 -1.40 -19.54 -8.65
C LEU A 155 -2.31 -20.65 -9.20
N LYS A 156 -3.17 -20.36 -10.19
CA LYS A 156 -3.93 -21.40 -10.90
C LYS A 156 -3.07 -22.19 -11.88
N LYS A 157 -1.92 -21.65 -12.29
CA LYS A 157 -1.01 -22.30 -13.23
C LYS A 157 0.05 -23.10 -12.47
N GLN A 158 0.10 -24.41 -12.72
CA GLN A 158 1.04 -25.33 -12.06
C GLN A 158 2.51 -24.87 -12.13
N SER A 159 2.97 -24.38 -13.30
CA SER A 159 4.34 -23.89 -13.46
C SER A 159 4.67 -22.71 -12.55
N ASN A 160 3.70 -21.84 -12.28
CA ASN A 160 3.90 -20.70 -11.38
C ASN A 160 3.95 -21.17 -9.91
N CYS A 161 3.11 -22.14 -9.54
CA CYS A 161 3.17 -22.76 -8.22
C CYS A 161 4.52 -23.42 -7.95
N GLU A 162 5.07 -24.14 -8.93
CA GLU A 162 6.41 -24.75 -8.82
C GLU A 162 7.50 -23.68 -8.66
N LEU A 163 7.41 -22.59 -9.43
CA LEU A 163 8.32 -21.45 -9.28
C LEU A 163 8.26 -20.86 -7.87
N PHE A 164 7.08 -20.51 -7.37
CA PHE A 164 6.97 -19.88 -6.04
C PHE A 164 7.37 -20.82 -4.90
N LYS A 165 7.08 -22.13 -5.02
CA LYS A 165 7.60 -23.15 -4.09
C LYS A 165 9.12 -23.21 -4.10
N LYS A 166 9.75 -23.15 -5.29
CA LYS A 166 11.21 -23.16 -5.43
C LYS A 166 11.85 -21.89 -4.86
N LEU A 167 11.20 -20.73 -5.02
CA LEU A 167 11.69 -19.48 -4.44
C LEU A 167 11.64 -19.51 -2.91
N ASN A 168 10.67 -20.23 -2.33
CA ASN A 168 10.50 -20.39 -0.89
C ASN A 168 10.42 -19.03 -0.14
N ILE A 169 9.76 -18.06 -0.78
CA ILE A 169 9.48 -16.74 -0.20
C ILE A 169 8.00 -16.74 0.22
N PRO A 170 7.67 -16.27 1.43
CA PRO A 170 6.28 -16.12 1.88
C PRO A 170 5.41 -15.34 0.87
N LEU A 171 4.16 -15.79 0.70
CA LEU A 171 3.21 -15.18 -0.24
C LEU A 171 2.06 -14.48 0.49
N ASN A 172 1.78 -13.23 0.13
CA ASN A 172 0.53 -12.55 0.47
C ASN A 172 -0.34 -12.43 -0.79
N VAL A 173 -1.21 -13.41 -1.00
CA VAL A 173 -1.96 -13.61 -2.25
C VAL A 173 -3.22 -12.75 -2.29
N TRP A 174 -3.52 -12.12 -3.43
CA TRP A 174 -4.69 -11.25 -3.62
C TRP A 174 -5.47 -11.56 -4.92
N THR A 175 -6.62 -10.96 -5.22
CA THR A 175 -7.71 -10.79 -4.29
C THR A 175 -8.53 -12.07 -4.28
N PHE A 176 -8.69 -12.69 -3.12
CA PHE A 176 -9.71 -13.73 -2.95
C PHE A 176 -11.08 -13.05 -3.06
N LYS A 177 -11.76 -13.20 -4.19
CA LYS A 177 -13.21 -12.93 -4.23
C LYS A 177 -13.90 -14.05 -3.46
N LYS A 178 -15.04 -13.75 -2.81
CA LYS A 178 -15.92 -14.83 -2.33
C LYS A 178 -16.12 -15.80 -3.49
N MET A 179 -15.61 -17.02 -3.32
CA MET A 179 -15.92 -18.15 -4.18
C MET A 179 -17.34 -18.61 -3.88
#